data_AF-A0AAV9XT74-F1
#
_entry.id   AF-A0AAV9XT74-F1
#
_cell.length_a   1.000
_cell.length_b   1.000
_cell.length_c   1.000
_cell.angle_alpha   90.00
_cell.angle_beta   90.00
_cell.angle_gamma   90.00
#
_symmetry.space_group_name_H-M   'P 1'
#
loop_
_entity.id
_entity.type
_entity.pdbx_description
1 polymer ?
#
loop_
_entity_poly.entity_id
_entity_poly.type
_entity_poly.pdbx_seq_one_letter_code
_entity_poly.pdbx_strand_id
1 'polypeptide(L)'
;MIIALLCLFFLLNGHICLPEQEIKTTDGIDPDLFDNSFSKKEQELKMSVCLGLTQSDFVKERIFYQRMAESIKKDNKIHFNDALKSLFHQRLVTCYFNSKIQDVNSFLNGSITKNDLTRIFSVNNEIPNKFSKKQLSMLEKVIASNFDRFKEEPNKMSSLVKLFTLIFIVSTIGISFYFALNKLKLETTKRKHRKKI
;
A
#
# COMPACT_ATOMS: atom_id res chain seq x y z
N MET A 1 -0.78 6.41 10.23
CA MET A 1 -0.46 5.19 11.02
C MET A 1 -1.00 3.89 10.43
N ILE A 2 -2.14 3.85 9.74
CA ILE A 2 -2.72 2.59 9.19
C ILE A 2 -1.94 2.03 7.98
N ILE A 3 -1.28 2.90 7.19
CA ILE A 3 -0.52 2.50 5.99
C ILE A 3 0.77 1.73 6.34
N ALA A 4 1.42 2.08 7.46
CA ALA A 4 2.63 1.40 7.91
C ALA A 4 2.37 -0.03 8.42
N LEU A 5 1.17 -0.29 8.97
CA LEU A 5 0.80 -1.62 9.47
C LEU A 5 0.56 -2.64 8.36
N LEU A 6 0.05 -2.20 7.19
CA LEU A 6 -0.14 -3.08 6.03
C LEU A 6 1.22 -3.51 5.47
N CYS A 7 2.18 -2.59 5.35
CA CYS A 7 3.53 -2.90 4.86
C CYS A 7 4.30 -3.86 5.78
N LEU A 8 4.14 -3.76 7.10
CA LEU A 8 4.81 -4.66 8.06
C LEU A 8 4.27 -6.10 7.98
N PHE A 9 2.98 -6.27 7.69
CA PHE A 9 2.34 -7.60 7.62
C PHE A 9 2.70 -8.37 6.34
N PHE A 10 3.03 -7.68 5.25
CA PHE A 10 3.44 -8.32 3.99
C PHE A 10 4.90 -8.82 3.99
N LEU A 11 5.78 -8.22 4.80
CA LEU A 11 7.23 -8.49 4.78
C LEU A 11 7.69 -9.54 5.80
N LEU A 12 6.94 -9.75 6.89
CA LEU A 12 7.41 -10.58 8.00
C LEU A 12 7.11 -12.08 7.87
N ASN A 13 6.31 -12.53 6.88
CA ASN A 13 5.98 -13.95 6.72
C ASN A 13 5.91 -14.37 5.24
N GLY A 14 6.88 -15.19 4.82
CA GLY A 14 6.69 -16.09 3.67
C GLY A 14 7.92 -16.33 2.81
N HIS A 15 8.91 -17.05 3.33
CA HIS A 15 9.53 -18.11 2.52
C HIS A 15 8.41 -19.10 2.19
N ILE A 16 7.92 -19.17 0.94
CA ILE A 16 7.23 -20.35 0.40
C ILE A 16 7.35 -20.31 -1.13
N CYS A 17 7.89 -21.40 -1.69
CA CYS A 17 7.84 -21.74 -3.11
C CYS A 17 6.38 -21.96 -3.53
N LEU A 18 5.96 -21.31 -4.61
CA LEU A 18 4.72 -21.66 -5.31
C LEU A 18 4.92 -22.94 -6.13
N PRO A 19 3.93 -23.86 -6.16
CA PRO A 19 3.92 -24.95 -7.11
C PRO A 19 3.68 -24.40 -8.52
N GLU A 20 4.48 -24.91 -9.43
CA GLU A 20 4.54 -24.63 -10.86
C GLU A 20 3.19 -24.96 -11.52
N GLN A 21 2.41 -23.93 -11.83
CA GLN A 21 1.26 -24.03 -12.72
C GLN A 21 1.71 -23.49 -14.08
N GLU A 22 1.68 -24.35 -15.10
CA GLU A 22 2.00 -24.05 -16.50
C GLU A 22 1.09 -22.95 -17.07
N ILE A 23 1.35 -21.70 -16.71
CA ILE A 23 1.20 -20.59 -17.65
C ILE A 23 2.30 -20.85 -18.67
N LYS A 24 1.99 -21.15 -19.94
CA LYS A 24 2.97 -21.34 -21.02
C LYS A 24 4.14 -20.37 -20.82
N THR A 25 5.21 -20.89 -20.24
CA THR A 25 6.23 -20.07 -19.65
C THR A 25 7.11 -19.60 -20.80
N THR A 26 7.28 -18.30 -20.93
CA THR A 26 8.48 -17.73 -21.54
C THR A 26 9.64 -17.92 -20.57
N ASP A 27 9.95 -19.18 -20.22
CA ASP A 27 11.10 -19.56 -19.36
C ASP A 27 12.46 -19.30 -20.02
N GLY A 28 12.47 -18.71 -21.22
CA GLY A 28 13.68 -18.40 -21.98
C GLY A 28 14.03 -16.92 -22.13
N ILE A 29 13.22 -15.98 -21.61
CA ILE A 29 13.54 -14.55 -21.74
C ILE A 29 14.30 -14.09 -20.50
N ASP A 30 15.59 -13.79 -20.67
CA ASP A 30 16.44 -13.24 -19.62
C ASP A 30 15.92 -11.83 -19.21
N PRO A 31 15.43 -11.65 -17.97
CA PRO A 31 14.89 -10.36 -17.52
C PRO A 31 15.93 -9.24 -17.51
N ASP A 32 17.23 -9.57 -17.40
CA ASP A 32 18.29 -8.56 -17.38
C ASP A 32 18.48 -7.88 -18.75
N LEU A 33 18.03 -8.51 -19.85
CA LEU A 33 18.11 -7.92 -21.20
C LEU A 33 17.28 -6.65 -21.35
N PHE A 34 16.17 -6.52 -20.61
CA PHE A 34 15.30 -5.33 -20.63
C PHE A 34 15.94 -4.10 -19.98
N ASP A 35 17.03 -4.31 -19.24
CA ASP A 35 17.69 -3.26 -18.48
C ASP A 35 18.94 -2.71 -19.16
N ASN A 36 19.40 -3.33 -20.25
CA ASN A 36 20.65 -2.99 -20.93
C ASN A 36 20.71 -1.55 -21.46
N SER A 37 19.56 -0.95 -21.78
CA SER A 37 19.47 0.42 -22.25
C SER A 37 19.42 1.47 -21.13
N PHE A 38 19.39 1.06 -19.87
CA PHE A 38 19.24 1.96 -18.71
C PHE A 38 20.48 1.95 -17.84
N SER A 39 20.85 3.12 -17.33
CA SER A 39 21.83 3.20 -16.25
C SER A 39 21.26 2.62 -14.95
N LYS A 40 22.13 2.21 -14.02
CA LYS A 40 21.71 1.70 -12.70
C LYS A 40 20.79 2.68 -11.95
N LYS A 41 21.04 3.99 -12.08
CA LYS A 41 20.21 5.03 -11.45
C LYS A 41 18.81 5.11 -12.07
N GLU A 42 18.72 4.98 -13.40
CA GLU A 42 17.44 4.95 -14.10
C GLU A 42 16.65 3.69 -13.78
N GLN A 43 17.31 2.53 -13.68
CA GLN A 43 16.68 1.28 -13.24
C GLN A 43 16.11 1.43 -11.83
N GLU A 44 16.87 2.01 -10.88
CA GLU A 44 16.42 2.26 -9.50
C GLU A 44 15.24 3.24 -9.46
N LEU A 45 15.28 4.30 -10.25
CA LEU A 45 14.20 5.28 -10.36
C LEU A 45 12.92 4.65 -10.93
N LYS A 46 13.07 3.86 -11.99
CA LYS A 46 11.98 3.11 -12.64
C LYS A 46 11.34 2.13 -11.67
N MET A 47 12.13 1.37 -10.91
CA MET A 47 11.65 0.47 -9.86
C MET A 47 10.85 1.22 -8.80
N SER A 48 11.36 2.37 -8.34
CA SER A 48 10.67 3.22 -7.35
C SER A 48 9.33 3.75 -7.85
N VAL A 49 9.29 4.27 -9.09
CA VAL A 49 8.05 4.75 -9.71
C VAL A 49 7.04 3.62 -9.89
N CYS A 50 7.46 2.46 -10.39
CA CYS A 50 6.56 1.32 -10.58
C CYS A 50 6.05 0.74 -9.25
N LEU A 51 6.87 0.73 -8.21
CA LEU A 51 6.41 0.38 -6.86
C LEU A 51 5.32 1.34 -6.38
N GLY A 52 5.54 2.65 -6.51
CA GLY A 52 4.57 3.68 -6.11
C GLY A 52 3.26 3.62 -6.91
N LEU A 53 3.35 3.43 -8.23
CA LEU A 53 2.19 3.27 -9.11
C LEU A 53 1.39 2.02 -8.74
N THR A 54 2.06 0.88 -8.55
CA THR A 54 1.40 -0.38 -8.19
C THR A 54 0.72 -0.26 -6.83
N GLN A 55 1.37 0.34 -5.83
CA GLN A 55 0.76 0.60 -4.53
C GLN A 55 -0.48 1.51 -4.65
N SER A 56 -0.39 2.59 -5.42
CA SER A 56 -1.53 3.50 -5.64
C SER A 56 -2.70 2.79 -6.30
N ASP A 57 -2.42 1.97 -7.32
CA ASP A 57 -3.42 1.19 -8.05
C ASP A 57 -4.12 0.16 -7.14
N PHE A 58 -3.36 -0.57 -6.32
CA PHE A 58 -3.90 -1.54 -5.35
C PHE A 58 -4.79 -0.90 -4.27
N VAL A 59 -4.46 0.33 -3.85
CA VAL A 59 -5.29 1.06 -2.89
C VAL A 59 -6.57 1.58 -3.55
N LYS A 60 -6.47 2.15 -4.76
CA LYS A 60 -7.62 2.69 -5.50
C LYS A 60 -8.60 1.58 -5.92
N GLU A 61 -8.09 0.47 -6.43
CA GLU A 61 -8.88 -0.64 -6.95
C GLU A 61 -8.97 -1.82 -5.96
N ARG A 62 -8.88 -1.54 -4.65
CA ARG A 62 -8.84 -2.58 -3.60
C ARG A 62 -9.93 -3.62 -3.74
N ILE A 63 -11.18 -3.20 -3.99
CA ILE A 63 -12.33 -4.10 -4.10
C ILE A 63 -12.16 -5.05 -5.29
N PHE A 64 -11.62 -4.57 -6.40
CA PHE A 64 -11.36 -5.38 -7.60
C PHE A 64 -10.30 -6.44 -7.30
N TYR A 65 -9.17 -6.06 -6.70
CA TYR A 65 -8.11 -7.01 -6.32
C TYR A 65 -8.57 -8.04 -5.29
N GLN A 66 -9.41 -7.65 -4.33
CA GLN A 66 -10.00 -8.59 -3.37
C GLN A 66 -10.89 -9.63 -4.08
N ARG A 67 -11.74 -9.21 -5.01
CA ARG A 67 -12.58 -10.14 -5.80
C ARG A 67 -11.75 -11.08 -6.67
N MET A 68 -10.70 -10.57 -7.31
CA MET A 68 -9.78 -11.43 -8.09
C MET A 68 -9.08 -12.44 -7.18
N ALA A 69 -8.55 -12.02 -6.03
CA ALA A 69 -7.91 -12.92 -5.08
C ALA A 69 -8.87 -13.99 -4.54
N GLU A 70 -10.15 -13.65 -4.32
CA GLU A 70 -11.18 -14.63 -3.96
C GLU A 70 -11.45 -15.65 -5.07
N SER A 71 -11.43 -15.22 -6.34
CA SER A 71 -11.57 -16.13 -7.48
C SER A 71 -10.38 -17.10 -7.56
N ILE A 72 -9.15 -16.57 -7.53
CA ILE A 72 -7.94 -17.38 -7.62
C ILE A 72 -7.83 -18.37 -6.45
N LYS A 73 -8.22 -17.96 -5.24
CA LYS A 73 -8.29 -18.85 -4.08
C LYS A 73 -9.19 -20.06 -4.33
N LYS A 74 -10.34 -19.87 -4.98
CA LYS A 74 -11.30 -20.95 -5.27
C LYS A 74 -10.73 -21.92 -6.31
N ASP A 75 -10.08 -21.39 -7.34
CA ASP A 75 -9.61 -22.18 -8.48
C ASP A 75 -8.31 -22.94 -8.17
N ASN A 76 -7.39 -22.33 -7.41
CA ASN A 76 -6.03 -22.84 -7.21
C ASN A 76 -5.72 -23.32 -5.79
N LYS A 77 -6.70 -23.33 -4.88
CA LYS A 77 -6.54 -23.69 -3.45
C LYS A 77 -5.42 -22.95 -2.72
N ILE A 78 -5.04 -21.77 -3.19
CA ILE A 78 -4.04 -20.91 -2.53
C ILE A 78 -4.69 -20.04 -1.46
N HIS A 79 -3.90 -19.60 -0.48
CA HIS A 79 -4.38 -18.68 0.54
C HIS A 79 -4.70 -17.30 -0.07
N PHE A 80 -5.72 -16.62 0.44
CA PHE A 80 -6.18 -15.32 -0.07
C PHE A 80 -5.06 -14.27 -0.10
N ASN A 81 -4.25 -14.21 0.96
CA ASN A 81 -3.13 -13.26 1.02
C ASN A 81 -2.04 -13.58 0.00
N ASP A 82 -1.84 -14.86 -0.34
CA ASP A 82 -0.84 -15.25 -1.33
C ASP A 82 -1.35 -14.89 -2.74
N ALA A 83 -2.65 -15.05 -2.99
CA ALA A 83 -3.28 -14.56 -4.22
C ALA A 83 -3.11 -13.03 -4.39
N LEU A 84 -3.31 -12.25 -3.31
CA LEU A 84 -3.06 -10.81 -3.34
C LEU A 84 -1.59 -10.47 -3.58
N LYS A 85 -0.65 -11.18 -2.94
CA LYS A 85 0.79 -11.02 -3.16
C LYS A 85 1.16 -11.31 -4.61
N SER A 86 0.63 -12.39 -5.19
CA SER A 86 0.87 -12.77 -6.59
C SER A 86 0.32 -11.71 -7.55
N LEU A 87 -0.88 -11.18 -7.32
CA LEU A 87 -1.45 -10.10 -8.13
C LEU A 87 -0.59 -8.84 -8.04
N PHE A 88 -0.10 -8.49 -6.84
CA PHE A 88 0.76 -7.33 -6.63
C PHE A 88 2.09 -7.50 -7.37
N HIS A 89 2.71 -8.68 -7.21
CA HIS A 89 3.94 -9.05 -7.90
C HIS A 89 3.77 -8.96 -9.42
N GLN A 90 2.71 -9.55 -9.97
CA GLN A 90 2.44 -9.50 -11.40
C GLN A 90 2.31 -8.08 -11.92
N ARG A 91 1.57 -7.21 -11.21
CA ARG A 91 1.39 -5.80 -11.61
C ARG A 91 2.69 -5.01 -11.52
N LEU A 92 3.49 -5.24 -10.49
CA LEU A 92 4.80 -4.61 -10.33
C LEU A 92 5.76 -5.01 -11.45
N VAL A 93 5.87 -6.31 -11.73
CA VAL A 93 6.68 -6.86 -12.83
C VAL A 93 6.22 -6.28 -14.17
N THR A 94 4.92 -6.29 -14.43
CA THR A 94 4.33 -5.74 -15.66
C THR A 94 4.67 -4.27 -15.82
N CYS A 95 4.48 -3.46 -14.77
CA CYS A 95 4.85 -2.05 -14.80
C CYS A 95 6.32 -1.87 -15.12
N TYR A 96 7.20 -2.61 -14.43
CA TYR A 96 8.64 -2.46 -14.60
C TYR A 96 9.04 -2.78 -16.04
N PHE A 97 8.61 -3.89 -16.62
CA PHE A 97 9.05 -4.25 -17.97
C PHE A 97 8.39 -3.43 -19.08
N ASN A 98 7.14 -2.98 -18.90
CA ASN A 98 6.45 -2.18 -19.91
C ASN A 98 6.75 -0.67 -19.87
N SER A 99 7.21 -0.16 -18.72
CA SER A 99 7.48 1.26 -18.58
C SER A 99 8.74 1.66 -19.34
N LYS A 100 8.65 2.80 -20.02
CA LYS A 100 9.79 3.49 -20.66
C LYS A 100 10.25 4.63 -19.76
N ILE A 101 11.46 5.15 -19.98
CA ILE A 101 11.94 6.31 -19.21
C ILE A 101 11.04 7.55 -19.38
N GLN A 102 10.40 7.69 -20.54
CA GLN A 102 9.42 8.73 -20.78
C GLN A 102 8.23 8.63 -19.81
N ASP A 103 7.78 7.41 -19.50
CA ASP A 103 6.68 7.17 -18.55
C ASP A 103 7.07 7.55 -17.13
N VAL A 104 8.30 7.21 -16.74
CA VAL A 104 8.90 7.58 -15.45
C VAL A 104 8.95 9.10 -15.32
N ASN A 105 9.44 9.80 -16.35
CA ASN A 105 9.51 11.25 -16.36
C ASN A 105 8.12 11.89 -16.35
N SER A 106 7.16 11.36 -17.11
CA SER A 106 5.78 11.84 -17.11
C SER A 106 5.11 11.65 -15.75
N PHE A 107 5.38 10.54 -15.06
CA PHE A 107 4.90 10.34 -13.68
C PHE A 107 5.49 11.38 -12.72
N LEU A 108 6.80 11.59 -12.76
CA LEU A 108 7.49 12.56 -11.89
C LEU A 108 7.03 14.00 -12.15
N ASN A 109 6.70 14.33 -13.40
CA ASN A 109 6.21 15.64 -13.79
C ASN A 109 4.68 15.80 -13.61
N GLY A 110 3.98 14.74 -13.19
CA GLY A 110 2.52 14.75 -13.02
C GLY A 110 1.72 14.79 -14.32
N SER A 111 2.33 14.50 -15.47
CA SER A 111 1.72 14.53 -16.80
C SER A 111 1.29 13.16 -17.34
N ILE A 112 1.44 12.10 -16.55
CA ILE A 112 1.07 10.74 -16.96
C ILE A 112 -0.44 10.64 -17.22
N THR A 113 -0.82 10.10 -18.39
CA THR A 113 -2.23 9.97 -18.77
C THR A 113 -2.82 8.62 -18.37
N LYS A 114 -4.15 8.52 -18.39
CA LYS A 114 -4.84 7.23 -18.18
C LYS A 114 -4.45 6.19 -19.22
N ASN A 115 -4.27 6.60 -20.48
CA ASN A 115 -3.87 5.70 -21.57
C ASN A 115 -2.46 5.15 -21.35
N ASP A 116 -1.54 5.98 -20.85
CA ASP A 116 -0.19 5.54 -20.48
C ASP A 116 -0.24 4.50 -19.36
N LEU A 117 -1.02 4.75 -18.32
CA LEU A 117 -1.21 3.80 -17.22
C LEU A 117 -1.80 2.47 -17.71
N THR A 118 -2.81 2.52 -18.57
CA THR A 118 -3.39 1.30 -19.16
C THR A 118 -2.36 0.50 -19.95
N ARG A 119 -1.51 1.17 -20.73
CA ARG A 119 -0.42 0.51 -21.47
C ARG A 119 0.63 -0.09 -20.53
N ILE A 120 1.08 0.68 -19.52
CA ILE A 120 2.09 0.23 -18.55
C ILE A 120 1.63 -1.04 -17.83
N PHE A 121 0.36 -1.11 -17.47
CA PHE A 121 -0.21 -2.25 -16.75
C PHE A 121 -0.83 -3.33 -17.65
N SER A 122 -0.66 -3.23 -18.97
CA SER A 122 -1.16 -4.22 -19.92
C SER A 122 -0.28 -5.47 -19.90
N VAL A 123 -0.87 -6.63 -19.62
CA VAL A 123 -0.14 -7.90 -19.65
C VAL A 123 0.05 -8.32 -21.11
N ASN A 124 1.29 -8.58 -21.50
CA ASN A 124 1.64 -9.16 -22.79
C ASN A 124 2.49 -10.43 -22.57
N ASN A 125 2.62 -11.28 -23.59
CA ASN A 125 3.37 -12.54 -23.48
C ASN A 125 4.89 -12.36 -23.64
N GLU A 126 5.35 -11.15 -23.93
CA GLU A 126 6.74 -10.84 -24.26
C GLU A 126 7.53 -10.36 -23.03
N ILE A 127 6.84 -10.04 -21.93
CA ILE A 127 7.48 -9.61 -20.69
C ILE A 127 7.79 -10.80 -19.77
N PRO A 128 8.89 -10.73 -19.00
CA PRO A 128 9.15 -11.68 -17.94
C PRO A 128 8.03 -11.71 -16.89
N ASN A 129 7.82 -12.87 -16.28
CA ASN A 129 6.89 -13.05 -15.15
C ASN A 129 7.55 -12.84 -13.77
N LYS A 130 8.87 -12.67 -13.75
CA LYS A 130 9.69 -12.54 -12.54
C LYS A 130 10.85 -11.58 -12.75
N PHE A 131 11.30 -11.01 -11.64
CA PHE A 131 12.52 -10.24 -11.59
C PHE A 131 13.76 -11.15 -11.55
N SER A 132 14.86 -10.69 -12.13
CA SER A 132 16.19 -11.24 -11.89
C SER A 132 16.65 -10.97 -10.46
N LYS A 133 17.72 -11.65 -10.02
CA LYS A 133 18.33 -11.38 -8.70
C LYS A 133 18.78 -9.93 -8.56
N LYS A 134 19.29 -9.33 -9.64
CA LYS A 134 19.73 -7.93 -9.67
C LYS A 134 18.54 -6.98 -9.46
N GLN A 135 17.44 -7.22 -10.16
CA GLN A 135 16.21 -6.44 -10.04
C GLN A 135 15.55 -6.60 -8.66
N LEU A 136 15.59 -7.81 -8.07
CA LEU A 136 15.12 -8.03 -6.70
C LEU A 136 15.94 -7.27 -5.67
N SER A 137 17.28 -7.31 -5.76
CA SER A 137 18.16 -6.53 -4.88
C SER A 137 17.89 -5.03 -4.98
N MET A 138 17.57 -4.55 -6.18
CA MET A 138 17.19 -3.17 -6.42
C MET A 138 15.83 -2.82 -5.79
N LEU A 139 14.85 -3.70 -5.92
CA LEU A 139 13.54 -3.55 -5.28
C LEU A 139 13.69 -3.51 -3.76
N GLU A 140 14.47 -4.40 -3.16
CA GLU A 140 14.77 -4.40 -1.72
C GLU A 140 15.38 -3.07 -1.27
N LYS A 141 16.36 -2.56 -2.02
CA LYS A 141 16.98 -1.26 -1.75
C LYS A 141 15.98 -0.12 -1.81
N VAL A 142 15.13 -0.09 -2.85
CA VAL A 142 14.08 0.92 -3.02
C VAL A 142 13.10 0.86 -1.86
N ILE A 143 12.64 -0.34 -1.50
CA ILE A 143 11.73 -0.56 -0.37
C ILE A 143 12.37 -0.06 0.93
N ALA A 144 13.62 -0.44 1.23
CA ALA A 144 14.34 0.01 2.41
C ALA A 144 14.45 1.55 2.47
N SER A 145 14.83 2.17 1.35
CA SER A 145 14.96 3.64 1.27
C SER A 145 13.63 4.37 1.47
N ASN A 146 12.52 3.78 1.03
CA ASN A 146 11.19 4.34 1.26
C ASN A 146 10.79 4.21 2.73
N PHE A 147 11.12 3.11 3.40
CA PHE A 147 10.86 2.94 4.83
C PHE A 147 11.66 3.88 5.71
N ASP A 148 12.92 4.16 5.37
CA ASP A 148 13.75 5.08 6.15
C ASP A 148 13.19 6.51 6.10
N ARG A 149 12.60 6.92 4.96
CA ARG A 149 11.85 8.20 4.85
C ARG A 149 10.59 8.24 5.74
N PHE A 150 9.99 7.09 6.07
CA PHE A 150 8.88 7.02 7.02
C PHE A 150 9.33 6.92 8.49
N LYS A 151 10.58 6.54 8.76
CA LYS A 151 11.18 6.59 10.11
C LYS A 151 11.62 8.00 10.50
N GLU A 152 11.85 8.90 9.54
CA GLU A 152 12.32 10.28 9.79
C GLU A 152 11.24 11.33 10.16
N GLU A 153 9.99 10.95 10.46
CA GLU A 153 9.06 11.87 11.15
C GLU A 153 8.29 11.23 12.31
N PRO A 154 8.79 11.37 13.55
CA PRO A 154 7.92 11.48 14.72
C PRO A 154 7.91 12.88 15.35
N ASN A 155 8.73 13.84 14.89
CA ASN A 155 8.95 15.10 15.61
C ASN A 155 8.90 16.39 14.76
N LYS A 156 7.94 16.50 13.83
CA LYS A 156 7.54 17.81 13.27
C LYS A 156 6.03 18.03 13.27
N MET A 157 5.32 17.57 14.31
CA MET A 157 4.07 18.25 14.65
C MET A 157 4.41 19.59 15.29
N SER A 158 4.09 20.68 14.56
CA SER A 158 4.12 22.05 15.07
C SER A 158 3.49 22.11 16.47
N SER A 159 4.14 22.83 17.39
CA SER A 159 3.71 23.02 18.79
C SER A 159 2.21 23.35 18.91
N LEU A 160 1.67 24.06 17.92
CA LEU A 160 0.25 24.40 17.83
C LEU A 160 -0.68 23.19 17.69
N VAL A 161 -0.32 22.18 16.90
CA VAL A 161 -1.18 20.99 16.70
C VAL A 161 -1.24 20.15 17.98
N LYS A 162 -0.13 20.07 18.73
CA LYS A 162 -0.10 19.44 20.06
C LYS A 162 -0.99 20.19 21.05
N LEU A 163 -0.95 21.53 21.02
CA LEU A 163 -1.81 22.37 21.86
C LEU A 163 -3.29 22.17 21.52
N PHE A 164 -3.67 22.18 20.24
CA PHE A 164 -5.06 21.95 19.83
C PHE A 164 -5.56 20.55 20.22
N THR A 165 -4.72 19.53 20.07
CA THR A 165 -5.06 18.15 20.45
C THR A 165 -5.28 18.05 21.96
N LEU A 166 -4.42 18.67 22.78
CA LEU A 166 -4.58 18.71 24.23
C LEU A 166 -5.87 19.43 24.65
N ILE A 167 -6.15 20.60 24.05
CA ILE A 167 -7.37 21.37 24.32
C ILE A 167 -8.61 20.54 23.99
N PHE A 168 -8.60 19.81 22.86
CA PHE A 168 -9.73 18.99 22.44
C PHE A 168 -10.01 17.86 23.42
N ILE A 169 -8.97 17.17 23.91
CA ILE A 169 -9.08 16.10 24.92
C ILE A 169 -9.63 16.65 26.24
N VAL A 170 -9.10 17.78 26.73
CA VAL A 170 -9.57 18.40 27.99
C VAL A 170 -11.04 18.85 27.86
N SER A 171 -11.41 19.43 26.71
CA SER A 171 -12.78 19.84 26.43
C SER A 171 -13.75 18.66 26.41
N THR A 172 -13.39 17.54 25.76
CA THR A 172 -14.25 16.34 25.72
C THR A 172 -14.46 15.75 27.11
N ILE A 173 -13.42 15.72 27.95
CA ILE A 173 -13.54 15.27 29.34
C ILE A 173 -14.45 16.22 30.13
N GLY A 174 -14.27 17.53 29.99
CA GLY A 174 -15.07 18.55 30.68
C GLY A 174 -16.56 18.48 30.31
N ILE A 175 -16.89 18.33 29.03
CA ILE A 175 -18.28 18.18 28.55
C ILE A 175 -18.91 16.90 29.11
N SER A 176 -18.16 15.80 29.12
CA SER A 176 -18.62 14.52 29.67
C SER A 176 -18.93 14.63 31.16
N PHE A 177 -18.07 15.29 31.94
CA PHE A 177 -18.30 15.56 33.36
C PHE A 177 -19.50 16.48 33.59
N TYR A 178 -19.63 17.55 32.81
CA TYR A 178 -20.78 18.46 32.89
C TYR A 178 -22.09 17.73 32.67
N PHE A 179 -22.16 16.87 31.64
CA PHE A 179 -23.35 16.09 31.34
C PHE A 179 -23.68 15.08 32.45
N ALA A 180 -22.66 14.41 33.00
CA ALA A 180 -22.84 13.49 34.13
C ALA A 180 -23.37 14.20 35.39
N LEU A 181 -22.84 15.37 35.71
CA LEU A 181 -23.30 16.18 36.87
C LEU A 181 -24.73 16.70 36.67
N ASN A 182 -25.08 17.17 35.48
CA ASN A 182 -26.45 17.60 35.19
C ASN A 182 -27.45 16.44 35.30
N LYS A 183 -27.06 15.24 34.84
CA LYS A 183 -27.89 14.03 34.99
C LYS A 183 -28.12 13.66 36.46
N LEU A 184 -27.08 13.71 37.28
CA LEU A 184 -27.18 13.47 38.73
C LEU A 184 -28.05 14.51 39.46
N LYS A 185 -27.95 15.78 39.06
CA LYS A 185 -28.80 16.85 39.59
C LYS A 185 -30.28 16.62 39.26
N LEU A 186 -30.58 16.17 38.05
CA LEU A 186 -31.96 15.86 37.63
C LEU A 186 -32.57 14.68 38.41
N GLU A 187 -31.76 13.65 38.69
CA GLU A 187 -32.22 12.45 39.42
C GLU A 187 -32.47 12.71 40.91
N THR A 188 -31.68 13.59 41.54
CA THR A 188 -31.88 13.99 42.94
C THR A 188 -33.14 14.84 43.12
N THR A 189 -33.49 15.72 42.17
CA THR A 189 -34.75 16.48 42.20
C THR A 189 -35.97 15.57 42.00
N LYS A 190 -35.92 14.61 41.09
CA LYS A 190 -37.01 13.62 40.89
C LYS A 190 -37.23 12.72 42.12
N ARG A 191 -36.16 12.30 42.81
CA ARG A 191 -36.28 11.50 44.04
C ARG A 191 -36.85 12.30 45.23
N LYS A 192 -36.56 13.61 45.34
CA LYS A 192 -37.17 14.48 46.37
C LYS A 192 -38.67 14.67 46.15
N HIS A 193 -39.13 14.74 44.90
CA HIS A 193 -40.56 14.89 44.60
C HIS A 193 -41.39 13.62 44.88
N ARG A 194 -40.79 12.43 44.70
CA ARG A 194 -41.43 11.14 44.99
C ARG A 194 -41.51 10.78 46.48
N LYS A 195 -40.76 11.44 47.37
CA LYS A 195 -40.83 11.25 48.82
C LYS A 195 -41.80 12.22 49.52
N LYS A 196 -42.47 13.10 48.76
CA LYS A 196 -43.43 14.10 49.26
C LYS A 196 -44.90 13.79 48.90
N ILE A 197 -45.15 12.63 48.29
CA ILE A 197 -46.46 12.01 48.13
C ILE A 197 -46.47 10.81 49.08
#